data_AF-A0A9P5MSK7-F1
#
_entry.id   AF-A0A9P5MSK7-F1
#
_cell.length_a   1.000
_cell.length_b   1.000
_cell.length_c   1.000
_cell.angle_alpha   90.00
_cell.angle_beta   90.00
_cell.angle_gamma   90.00
#
_symmetry.space_group_name_H-M   'P 1'
#
loop_
_entity.id
_entity.type
_entity.pdbx_description
1 polymer ?
#
loop_
_entity_poly.entity_id
_entity_poly.type
_entity_poly.pdbx_seq_one_letter_code
_entity_poly.pdbx_strand_id
1 'polypeptide(L)'
;MKLTTEQHESTCQDNEDTERSPNSTIHHLPNEVLLEVFDSYRRSIHPHPYNYRWREQFGWFNLAHVCRKWRAVMFASAYRLDLSMFVGPKKPGHIERILLGPFLILLDYKRMFEDITLCALWRMHSALEYQDRVREISFEGTSAWFNEFFRATNRPFPELESLVLRSKYGDELEIPDTFLGGPDLPDMHL
;
A
#
# COMPACT_ATOMS: atom_id res chain seq x y z
N MET A 1 30.25 -15.73 -62.95
CA MET A 1 29.68 -16.46 -61.80
C MET A 1 28.21 -16.08 -61.74
N LYS A 2 27.29 -16.98 -62.14
CA LYS A 2 25.84 -16.75 -62.13
C LYS A 2 25.29 -17.30 -60.81
N LEU A 3 24.70 -16.45 -59.98
CA LEU A 3 23.97 -16.85 -58.78
C LEU A 3 22.48 -16.84 -59.13
N THR A 4 21.91 -18.04 -59.25
CA THR A 4 20.48 -18.30 -59.39
C THR A 4 19.82 -18.21 -58.02
N THR A 5 18.88 -17.28 -57.88
CA THR A 5 18.07 -17.09 -56.66
C THR A 5 16.81 -17.96 -56.80
N GLU A 6 16.75 -19.04 -56.04
CA GLU A 6 15.54 -19.86 -55.91
C GLU A 6 14.54 -19.17 -54.96
N GLN A 7 13.34 -18.90 -55.48
CA GLN A 7 12.20 -18.45 -54.70
C GLN A 7 11.54 -19.68 -54.05
N HIS A 8 11.52 -19.70 -52.72
CA HIS A 8 10.76 -20.68 -51.94
C HIS A 8 9.42 -20.04 -51.55
N GLU A 9 8.34 -20.45 -52.22
CA GLU A 9 6.97 -20.11 -51.85
C GLU A 9 6.61 -20.83 -50.54
N SER A 10 6.66 -20.10 -49.43
CA SER A 10 6.14 -20.55 -48.14
C SER A 10 4.62 -20.44 -48.14
N THR A 11 3.94 -21.58 -48.29
CA THR A 11 2.49 -21.72 -48.17
C THR A 11 2.05 -21.37 -46.75
N CYS A 12 1.35 -20.24 -46.58
CA CYS A 12 0.67 -19.90 -45.32
C CYS A 12 -0.51 -20.84 -45.14
N GLN A 13 -0.40 -21.81 -44.23
CA GLN A 13 -1.53 -22.60 -43.76
C GLN A 13 -2.37 -21.73 -42.82
N ASP A 14 -3.55 -21.35 -43.30
CA ASP A 14 -4.68 -20.94 -42.48
C ASP A 14 -5.05 -22.10 -41.55
N ASN A 15 -4.77 -21.97 -40.25
CA ASN A 15 -5.26 -22.91 -39.26
C ASN A 15 -5.67 -22.20 -37.97
N GLU A 16 -6.90 -22.53 -37.60
CA GLU A 16 -7.53 -22.43 -36.28
C GLU A 16 -7.99 -21.04 -35.84
N ASP A 17 -9.20 -20.71 -36.33
CA ASP A 17 -10.22 -19.98 -35.57
C ASP A 17 -10.29 -20.54 -34.15
N THR A 18 -9.48 -19.96 -33.27
CA THR A 18 -9.56 -20.21 -31.84
C THR A 18 -10.89 -19.62 -31.41
N GLU A 19 -11.92 -20.47 -31.27
CA GLU A 19 -13.22 -20.09 -30.73
C GLU A 19 -12.99 -19.31 -29.43
N ARG A 20 -13.12 -17.99 -29.54
CA ARG A 20 -12.85 -17.05 -28.48
C ARG A 20 -13.95 -17.28 -27.46
N SER A 21 -13.65 -18.09 -26.44
CA SER A 21 -14.54 -18.41 -25.33
C SER A 21 -15.27 -17.14 -24.90
N PRO A 22 -16.61 -17.16 -24.75
CA PRO A 22 -17.42 -15.97 -24.60
C PRO A 22 -16.89 -15.15 -23.42
N ASN A 23 -16.25 -14.04 -23.75
CA ASN A 23 -15.43 -13.19 -22.89
C ASN A 23 -16.23 -12.40 -21.83
N SER A 24 -17.40 -12.89 -21.40
CA SER A 24 -18.45 -12.06 -20.81
C SER A 24 -19.25 -12.72 -19.69
N THR A 25 -18.59 -13.22 -18.65
CA THR A 25 -19.28 -13.57 -17.38
C THR A 25 -18.85 -12.68 -16.22
N ILE A 26 -17.56 -12.33 -16.13
CA ILE A 26 -17.06 -11.58 -14.97
C ILE A 26 -17.52 -10.11 -14.94
N HIS A 27 -17.77 -9.52 -16.11
CA HIS A 27 -18.22 -8.13 -16.22
C HIS A 27 -19.68 -7.94 -15.79
N HIS A 28 -20.48 -9.01 -15.76
CA HIS A 28 -21.88 -8.97 -15.35
C HIS A 28 -22.09 -9.27 -13.86
N LEU A 29 -21.04 -9.68 -13.14
CA LEU A 29 -21.16 -9.89 -11.69
C LEU A 29 -21.52 -8.58 -10.98
N PRO A 30 -22.51 -8.58 -10.08
CA PRO A 30 -22.79 -7.44 -9.21
C PRO A 30 -21.54 -7.02 -8.42
N ASN A 31 -21.46 -5.74 -8.04
CA ASN A 31 -20.29 -5.21 -7.34
C ASN A 31 -20.12 -5.86 -5.96
N GLU A 32 -21.23 -6.23 -5.32
CA GLU A 32 -21.27 -6.90 -4.03
C GLU A 32 -20.63 -8.29 -4.12
N VAL A 33 -20.91 -9.03 -5.20
CA VAL A 33 -20.30 -10.35 -5.45
C VAL A 33 -18.80 -10.21 -5.69
N LEU A 34 -18.37 -9.22 -6.48
CA LEU A 34 -16.95 -8.93 -6.67
C LEU A 34 -16.25 -8.58 -5.34
N LEU A 35 -16.92 -7.82 -4.49
CA LEU A 35 -16.42 -7.41 -3.19
C LEU A 35 -16.26 -8.61 -2.24
N GLU A 36 -17.22 -9.54 -2.21
CA GLU A 36 -17.09 -10.80 -1.46
C GLU A 36 -15.92 -11.64 -1.99
N VAL A 37 -15.75 -11.71 -3.32
CA VAL A 37 -14.62 -12.42 -3.93
C VAL A 37 -13.29 -11.79 -3.52
N PHE A 38 -13.18 -10.46 -3.54
CA PHE A 38 -11.96 -9.75 -3.13
C PHE A 38 -11.65 -9.95 -1.65
N ASP A 39 -12.67 -9.92 -0.79
CA ASP A 39 -12.49 -10.15 0.64
C ASP A 39 -12.10 -11.61 0.93
N SER A 40 -12.72 -12.57 0.23
CA SER A 40 -12.32 -13.98 0.29
C SER A 40 -10.88 -14.17 -0.17
N TYR A 41 -10.46 -13.54 -1.27
CA TYR A 41 -9.09 -13.59 -1.79
C TYR A 41 -8.10 -13.00 -0.77
N ARG A 42 -8.40 -11.82 -0.23
CA ARG A 42 -7.64 -11.18 0.85
C ARG A 42 -7.43 -12.15 2.03
N ARG A 43 -8.50 -12.76 2.54
CA ARG A 43 -8.43 -13.72 3.65
C ARG A 43 -7.59 -14.96 3.30
N SER A 44 -7.67 -15.43 2.06
CA SER A 44 -6.92 -16.62 1.60
C SER A 44 -5.41 -16.40 1.49
N ILE A 45 -4.96 -15.14 1.35
CA ILE A 45 -3.52 -14.76 1.32
C ILE A 45 -3.01 -14.41 2.73
N HIS A 46 -3.92 -14.20 3.68
CA HIS A 46 -3.64 -13.93 5.08
C HIS A 46 -3.70 -15.13 6.07
N PRO A 47 -3.48 -16.41 5.70
CA PRO A 47 -3.64 -17.49 6.67
C PRO A 47 -2.52 -17.54 7.71
N HIS A 48 -1.45 -16.74 7.57
CA HIS A 48 -0.34 -16.71 8.53
C HIS A 48 -0.18 -15.32 9.16
N PRO A 49 -0.10 -15.20 10.50
CA PRO A 49 0.12 -13.92 11.20
C PRO A 49 1.39 -13.15 10.81
N TYR A 50 2.30 -13.77 10.06
CA TYR A 50 3.53 -13.12 9.56
C TYR A 50 3.48 -12.80 8.07
N ASN A 51 2.36 -13.09 7.40
CA ASN A 51 2.22 -12.91 5.96
C ASN A 51 1.48 -11.61 5.65
N TYR A 52 2.21 -10.51 5.72
CA TYR A 52 1.71 -9.17 5.41
C TYR A 52 1.54 -8.91 3.91
N ARG A 53 1.57 -9.94 3.04
CA ARG A 53 1.58 -9.82 1.57
C ARG A 53 0.48 -8.94 1.00
N TRP A 54 -0.72 -8.95 1.57
CA TRP A 54 -1.81 -8.06 1.11
C TRP A 54 -1.43 -6.57 1.25
N ARG A 55 -0.84 -6.20 2.39
CA ARG A 55 -0.48 -4.82 2.76
C ARG A 55 0.91 -4.44 2.24
N GLU A 56 1.94 -5.26 2.50
CA GLU A 56 3.35 -5.00 2.17
C GLU A 56 3.66 -5.18 0.69
N GLN A 57 3.09 -6.21 0.04
CA GLN A 57 3.39 -6.50 -1.37
C GLN A 57 2.34 -5.93 -2.31
N PHE A 58 1.49 -5.03 -1.81
CA PHE A 58 0.43 -4.45 -2.61
C PHE A 58 -0.41 -5.55 -3.28
N GLY A 59 -0.74 -6.63 -2.55
CA GLY A 59 -1.42 -7.79 -3.13
C GLY A 59 -2.75 -7.41 -3.80
N TRP A 60 -3.38 -6.36 -3.30
CA TRP A 60 -4.57 -5.76 -3.87
C TRP A 60 -4.33 -5.03 -5.21
N PHE A 61 -3.11 -4.54 -5.51
CA PHE A 61 -2.80 -3.95 -6.81
C PHE A 61 -2.99 -4.96 -7.94
N ASN A 62 -2.64 -6.24 -7.73
CA ASN A 62 -2.85 -7.29 -8.74
C ASN A 62 -4.32 -7.35 -9.17
N LEU A 63 -5.25 -7.29 -8.20
CA LEU A 63 -6.69 -7.23 -8.49
C LEU A 63 -7.09 -5.90 -9.15
N ALA A 64 -6.56 -4.78 -8.68
CA ALA A 64 -6.83 -3.46 -9.26
C ALA A 64 -6.28 -3.29 -10.68
N HIS A 65 -5.35 -4.15 -11.12
CA HIS A 65 -4.80 -4.16 -12.47
C HIS A 65 -5.56 -5.06 -13.45
N VAL A 66 -6.44 -5.95 -12.99
CA VAL A 66 -7.23 -6.86 -13.85
C VAL A 66 -8.09 -6.09 -14.84
N CYS A 67 -8.96 -5.19 -14.35
CA CYS A 67 -9.76 -4.32 -15.21
C CYS A 67 -10.23 -3.06 -14.48
N ARG A 68 -10.79 -2.09 -15.22
CA ARG A 68 -11.30 -0.82 -14.66
C ARG A 68 -12.43 -1.03 -13.64
N LYS A 69 -13.31 -2.01 -13.87
CA LYS A 69 -14.43 -2.31 -12.95
C LYS A 69 -13.90 -2.79 -11.59
N TRP A 70 -12.94 -3.71 -11.59
CA TRP A 70 -12.36 -4.25 -10.36
C TRP A 70 -11.69 -3.15 -9.55
N ARG A 71 -10.87 -2.32 -10.18
CA ARG A 71 -10.26 -1.14 -9.55
C ARG A 71 -11.30 -0.23 -8.90
N ALA A 72 -12.38 0.08 -9.61
CA ALA A 72 -13.43 0.96 -9.10
C ALA A 72 -14.12 0.38 -7.85
N VAL A 73 -14.50 -0.90 -7.88
CA VAL A 73 -15.13 -1.59 -6.74
C VAL A 73 -14.19 -1.63 -5.53
N MET A 74 -12.91 -1.94 -5.76
CA MET A 74 -11.91 -1.98 -4.70
C MET A 74 -11.72 -0.62 -4.04
N PHE A 75 -11.57 0.45 -4.84
CA PHE A 75 -11.32 1.79 -4.29
C PHE A 75 -12.56 2.35 -3.58
N ALA A 76 -13.77 2.05 -4.08
CA ALA A 76 -15.01 2.40 -3.39
C ALA A 76 -15.19 1.65 -2.06
N SER A 77 -14.52 0.51 -1.90
CA SER A 77 -14.60 -0.34 -0.71
C SER A 77 -13.26 -0.42 0.03
N ALA A 78 -12.44 0.63 -0.07
CA ALA A 78 -11.06 0.63 0.43
C ALA A 78 -10.98 0.26 1.91
N TYR A 79 -11.83 0.86 2.75
CA TYR A 79 -11.88 0.57 4.18
C TYR A 79 -12.29 -0.88 4.47
N ARG A 80 -13.36 -1.37 3.84
CA ARG A 80 -13.87 -2.74 4.02
C ARG A 80 -12.84 -3.80 3.60
N LEU A 81 -12.10 -3.53 2.53
CA LEU A 81 -11.07 -4.43 2.01
C LEU A 81 -9.71 -4.23 2.68
N ASP A 82 -9.62 -3.36 3.70
CA ASP A 82 -8.37 -3.05 4.38
C ASP A 82 -7.27 -2.64 3.39
N LEU A 83 -7.63 -1.79 2.42
CA LEU A 83 -6.71 -1.26 1.43
C LEU A 83 -5.86 -0.17 2.08
N SER A 84 -4.65 -0.57 2.43
CA SER A 84 -3.67 0.31 3.03
C SER A 84 -2.45 0.47 2.15
N MET A 85 -1.73 1.55 2.42
CA MET A 85 -0.55 1.97 1.69
C MET A 85 0.60 2.13 2.66
N PHE A 86 1.68 1.44 2.35
CA PHE A 86 2.90 1.52 3.12
C PHE A 86 3.72 2.73 2.69
N VAL A 87 4.01 3.61 3.64
CA VAL A 87 4.93 4.73 3.49
C VAL A 87 6.14 4.46 4.37
N GLY A 88 7.26 4.18 3.72
CA GLY A 88 8.51 3.88 4.40
C GLY A 88 9.71 4.53 3.75
N PRO A 89 10.92 4.27 4.27
CA PRO A 89 12.14 4.97 3.86
C PRO A 89 12.63 4.61 2.45
N LYS A 90 12.16 3.51 1.85
CA LYS A 90 12.57 3.08 0.51
C LYS A 90 11.42 3.18 -0.49
N LYS A 91 11.45 4.21 -1.35
CA LYS A 91 10.53 4.42 -2.51
C LYS A 91 9.02 4.41 -2.13
N PRO A 92 8.05 4.73 -3.01
CA PRO A 92 8.10 4.93 -4.47
C PRO A 92 8.09 6.41 -4.89
N GLY A 93 8.66 6.70 -6.07
CA GLY A 93 8.70 8.05 -6.68
C GLY A 93 7.33 8.61 -7.12
N HIS A 94 6.23 7.99 -6.68
CA HIS A 94 4.86 8.37 -6.99
C HIS A 94 4.00 8.57 -5.74
N ILE A 95 4.64 8.72 -4.57
CA ILE A 95 3.93 8.84 -3.29
C ILE A 95 2.81 9.88 -3.32
N GLU A 96 3.02 11.03 -3.97
CA GLU A 96 2.00 12.09 -4.08
C GLU A 96 0.71 11.56 -4.71
N ARG A 97 0.81 10.88 -5.86
CA ARG A 97 -0.37 10.31 -6.54
C ARG A 97 -1.06 9.23 -5.73
N ILE A 98 -0.28 8.47 -4.96
CA ILE A 98 -0.82 7.37 -4.18
C ILE A 98 -1.53 7.94 -2.94
N LEU A 99 -0.95 8.97 -2.29
CA LEU A 99 -1.56 9.68 -1.16
C LEU A 99 -2.86 10.40 -1.52
N LEU A 100 -3.09 10.78 -2.77
CA LEU A 100 -4.38 11.35 -3.21
C LEU A 100 -5.55 10.35 -3.22
N GLY A 101 -5.30 9.04 -3.16
CA GLY A 101 -6.36 8.03 -3.12
C GLY A 101 -7.03 7.92 -1.74
N PRO A 102 -8.17 7.23 -1.59
CA PRO A 102 -8.89 7.09 -0.32
C PRO A 102 -8.33 5.98 0.59
N PHE A 103 -7.03 5.70 0.52
CA PHE A 103 -6.42 4.54 1.19
C PHE A 103 -5.97 4.86 2.62
N LEU A 104 -5.99 3.87 3.50
CA LEU A 104 -5.37 4.01 4.82
C LEU A 104 -3.84 4.06 4.67
N ILE A 105 -3.16 4.80 5.54
CA ILE A 105 -1.72 5.00 5.51
C ILE A 105 -1.09 4.23 6.67
N LEU A 106 -0.11 3.39 6.33
CA LEU A 106 0.75 2.71 7.29
C LEU A 106 2.15 3.32 7.17
N LEU A 107 2.58 4.04 8.20
CA LEU A 107 3.91 4.60 8.29
C LEU A 107 4.84 3.58 8.91
N ASP A 108 5.88 3.15 8.20
CA ASP A 108 6.87 2.23 8.75
C ASP A 108 8.30 2.64 8.36
N TYR A 109 8.96 3.20 9.36
CA TYR A 109 10.33 3.69 9.37
C TYR A 109 11.17 2.92 10.41
N LYS A 110 10.90 1.62 10.62
CA LYS A 110 11.74 0.73 11.43
C LYS A 110 13.07 0.40 10.74
N ARG A 111 14.07 -0.03 11.54
CA ARG A 111 15.31 -0.68 11.10
C ARG A 111 16.13 0.13 10.08
N MET A 112 16.16 1.44 10.27
CA MET A 112 17.03 2.34 9.51
C MET A 112 18.48 2.15 9.98
N PHE A 113 19.20 1.27 9.29
CA PHE A 113 20.64 1.08 9.51
C PHE A 113 21.44 2.35 9.21
N GLU A 114 20.94 3.16 8.28
CA GLU A 114 21.53 4.43 7.83
C GLU A 114 20.69 5.63 8.29
N ASP A 115 21.26 6.82 8.17
CA ASP A 115 20.55 8.06 8.45
C ASP A 115 19.34 8.25 7.51
N ILE A 116 18.24 8.77 8.05
CA ILE A 116 17.05 9.13 7.26
C ILE A 116 17.47 10.17 6.22
N THR A 117 17.42 9.79 4.95
CA THR A 117 17.61 10.75 3.85
C THR A 117 16.55 11.85 3.90
N LEU A 118 16.89 13.06 3.45
CA LEU A 118 15.92 14.17 3.31
C LEU A 118 14.67 13.76 2.52
N CYS A 119 14.84 12.91 1.50
CA CYS A 119 13.71 12.37 0.73
C CYS A 119 12.81 11.43 1.55
N ALA A 120 13.36 10.67 2.51
CA ALA A 120 12.58 9.82 3.41
C ALA A 120 11.81 10.66 4.44
N LEU A 121 12.45 11.72 4.95
CA LEU A 121 11.80 12.68 5.85
C LEU A 121 10.66 13.40 5.15
N TRP A 122 10.88 13.96 3.96
CA TRP A 122 9.83 14.64 3.20
C TRP A 122 8.61 13.74 2.96
N ARG A 123 8.82 12.47 2.61
CA ARG A 123 7.74 11.48 2.42
C ARG A 123 6.94 11.22 3.70
N MET A 124 7.64 11.15 4.83
CA MET A 124 7.01 10.98 6.14
C MET A 124 6.11 12.19 6.42
N HIS A 125 6.63 13.40 6.25
CA HIS A 125 5.87 14.64 6.43
C HIS A 125 4.64 14.68 5.52
N SER A 126 4.78 14.38 4.22
CA SER A 126 3.66 14.36 3.28
C SER A 126 2.57 13.35 3.67
N ALA A 127 2.94 12.21 4.25
CA ALA A 127 1.97 11.24 4.75
C ALA A 127 1.28 11.73 6.04
N LEU A 128 2.02 12.38 6.93
CA LEU A 128 1.51 12.97 8.17
C LEU A 128 0.59 14.19 7.94
N GLU A 129 0.56 14.77 6.74
CA GLU A 129 -0.45 15.77 6.36
C GLU A 129 -1.88 15.18 6.28
N TYR A 130 -1.99 13.85 6.14
CA TYR A 130 -3.27 13.11 6.07
C TYR A 130 -3.54 12.34 7.36
N GLN A 131 -3.49 13.03 8.52
CA GLN A 131 -3.64 12.41 9.85
C GLN A 131 -4.92 11.58 10.01
N ASP A 132 -6.01 11.99 9.34
CA ASP A 132 -7.30 11.30 9.32
C ASP A 132 -7.27 9.94 8.61
N ARG A 133 -6.14 9.57 8.01
CA ARG A 133 -5.98 8.31 7.28
C ARG A 133 -4.81 7.48 7.78
N VAL A 134 -3.99 8.03 8.67
CA VAL A 134 -2.88 7.29 9.26
C VAL A 134 -3.43 6.33 10.31
N ARG A 135 -3.30 5.04 10.01
CA ARG A 135 -3.81 3.96 10.84
C ARG A 135 -2.74 3.31 11.70
N GLU A 136 -1.53 3.19 11.16
CA GLU A 136 -0.42 2.59 11.87
C GLU A 136 0.81 3.46 11.74
N ILE A 137 1.49 3.70 12.86
CA ILE A 137 2.76 4.41 12.91
C ILE A 137 3.78 3.49 13.55
N SER A 138 4.85 3.27 12.81
CA SER A 138 5.98 2.47 13.19
C SER A 138 7.23 3.31 12.91
N PHE A 139 7.88 3.79 13.96
CA PHE A 139 8.99 4.73 13.81
C PHE A 139 10.14 4.37 14.74
N GLU A 140 11.34 4.25 14.17
CA GLU A 140 12.57 4.01 14.90
C GLU A 140 13.58 5.11 14.56
N GLY A 141 14.09 5.81 15.57
CA GLY A 141 14.92 6.99 15.34
C GLY A 141 15.72 7.49 16.52
N THR A 142 16.47 8.56 16.29
CA THR A 142 17.16 9.33 17.33
C THR A 142 16.23 10.38 17.92
N SER A 143 16.57 10.94 19.08
CA SER A 143 15.82 12.06 19.70
C SER A 143 15.60 13.23 18.72
N ALA A 144 16.60 13.56 17.91
CA ALA A 144 16.49 14.59 16.88
C ALA A 144 15.41 14.27 15.83
N TRP A 145 15.29 13.00 15.43
CA TRP A 145 14.25 12.60 14.46
C TRP A 145 12.87 12.52 15.07
N PHE A 146 12.76 12.12 16.34
CA PHE A 146 11.49 12.20 17.06
C PHE A 146 11.00 13.64 17.18
N ASN A 147 11.90 14.58 17.46
CA ASN A 147 11.55 16.00 17.47
C ASN A 147 11.02 16.47 16.11
N GLU A 148 11.65 16.09 15.00
CA GLU A 148 11.15 16.42 13.66
C GLU A 148 9.81 15.73 13.34
N PHE A 149 9.67 14.44 13.70
CA PHE A 149 8.45 13.68 13.56
C PHE A 149 7.29 14.35 14.32
N PHE A 150 7.46 14.65 15.61
CA PHE A 150 6.43 15.29 16.42
C PHE A 150 6.12 16.72 15.97
N ARG A 151 7.09 17.46 15.44
CA ARG A 151 6.85 18.78 14.83
C ARG A 151 5.97 18.70 13.59
N ALA A 152 6.02 17.59 12.85
CA ALA A 152 5.16 17.34 11.69
C ALA A 152 3.72 17.02 12.09
N THR A 153 3.49 16.61 13.35
CA THR A 153 2.18 16.21 13.84
C THR A 153 1.56 17.34 14.66
N ASN A 154 0.63 18.06 14.06
CA ASN A 154 -0.04 19.22 14.68
C ASN A 154 -1.51 18.97 15.01
N ARG A 155 -2.04 17.77 14.74
CA ARG A 155 -3.41 17.34 15.02
C ARG A 155 -3.42 15.86 15.43
N PRO A 156 -4.46 15.42 16.14
CA PRO A 156 -4.62 14.00 16.50
C PRO A 156 -4.83 13.12 15.27
N PHE A 157 -4.59 11.82 15.46
CA PHE A 157 -4.79 10.78 14.46
C PHE A 157 -6.04 9.97 14.78
N PRO A 158 -7.22 10.34 14.24
CA PRO A 158 -8.49 9.71 14.63
C PRO A 158 -8.60 8.24 14.23
N GLU A 159 -7.90 7.81 13.18
CA GLU A 159 -7.92 6.43 12.69
C GLU A 159 -6.72 5.60 13.19
N LEU A 160 -5.89 6.13 14.10
CA LEU A 160 -4.69 5.44 14.58
C LEU A 160 -5.06 4.25 15.47
N GLU A 161 -4.75 3.05 15.00
CA GLU A 161 -4.97 1.79 15.72
C GLU A 161 -3.68 1.20 16.31
N SER A 162 -2.51 1.58 15.79
CA SER A 162 -1.22 1.04 16.24
C SER A 162 -0.13 2.10 16.21
N LEU A 163 0.57 2.25 17.33
CA LEU A 163 1.72 3.13 17.48
C LEU A 163 2.89 2.35 18.06
N VAL A 164 4.02 2.34 17.35
CA VAL A 164 5.27 1.74 17.80
C VAL A 164 6.38 2.75 17.60
N LEU A 165 6.87 3.31 18.70
CA LEU A 165 7.98 4.26 18.73
C LEU A 165 9.19 3.59 19.39
N ARG A 166 10.35 3.60 18.74
CA ARG A 166 11.59 2.99 19.26
C ARG A 166 12.77 3.94 19.18
N SER A 167 13.40 4.22 20.31
CA SER A 167 14.67 4.94 20.36
C SER A 167 15.82 4.03 19.93
N LYS A 168 16.66 4.52 19.01
CA LYS A 168 17.81 3.75 18.51
C LYS A 168 18.88 3.50 19.58
N TYR A 169 19.03 4.42 20.53
CA TYR A 169 20.07 4.36 21.57
C TYR A 169 19.52 4.05 22.97
N GLY A 170 18.22 3.74 23.08
CA GLY A 170 17.57 3.53 24.36
C GLY A 170 17.34 4.81 25.16
N ASP A 171 17.49 5.98 24.53
CA ASP A 171 17.11 7.26 25.13
C ASP A 171 15.62 7.25 25.49
N GLU A 172 15.29 7.84 26.64
CA GLU A 172 13.91 8.06 27.06
C GLU A 172 13.21 8.97 26.04
N LEU A 173 12.02 8.54 25.59
CA LEU A 173 11.27 9.25 24.57
C LEU A 173 10.24 10.18 25.21
N GLU A 174 10.43 11.48 25.02
CA GLU A 174 9.43 12.48 25.40
C GLU A 174 8.35 12.57 24.30
N ILE A 175 7.20 11.95 24.55
CA ILE A 175 6.03 12.06 23.67
C ILE A 175 5.23 13.31 24.06
N PRO A 176 5.03 14.30 23.17
CA PRO A 176 4.24 15.48 23.51
C PRO A 176 2.80 15.11 23.88
N ASP A 177 2.24 15.73 24.92
CA ASP A 177 0.85 15.51 25.36
C ASP A 177 -0.17 15.74 24.23
N THR A 178 0.16 16.63 23.30
CA THR A 178 -0.68 16.96 22.13
C THR A 178 -0.69 15.87 21.06
N PHE A 179 0.25 14.91 21.10
CA PHE A 179 0.41 13.90 20.05
C PHE A 179 -0.75 12.92 20.02
N LEU A 180 -1.19 12.43 21.19
CA LEU A 180 -2.24 11.43 21.27
C LEU A 180 -3.64 12.03 21.38
N GLY A 181 -3.78 13.26 21.91
CA GLY A 181 -4.95 14.16 21.78
C GLY A 181 -6.36 13.58 21.99
N GLY A 182 -6.50 12.33 22.44
CA GLY A 182 -7.72 11.55 22.45
C GLY A 182 -7.88 10.87 23.81
N PRO A 183 -9.05 11.01 24.46
CA PRO A 183 -9.24 10.56 25.83
C PRO A 183 -9.33 9.03 26.03
N ASP A 184 -9.39 8.20 24.98
CA ASP A 184 -9.76 6.77 25.12
C ASP A 184 -9.00 5.86 24.14
N LEU A 185 -7.66 5.86 24.13
CA LEU A 185 -6.91 4.83 23.39
C LEU A 185 -6.79 3.56 24.26
N PRO A 186 -7.36 2.41 23.83
CA PRO A 186 -7.24 1.16 24.57
C PRO A 186 -5.76 0.73 24.61
N ASP A 187 -5.23 0.51 25.83
CA ASP A 187 -3.91 -0.02 26.19
C ASP A 187 -2.93 -0.18 25.01
N MET A 188 -2.35 0.93 24.55
CA MET A 188 -1.21 0.85 23.64
C MET A 188 0.02 0.46 24.45
N HIS A 189 0.61 -0.68 24.10
CA HIS A 189 1.93 -1.08 24.58
C HIS A 189 2.99 -0.13 23.99
N LEU A 190 3.31 0.94 24.71
CA LEU A 190 4.49 1.78 24.48
C LEU A 190 5.77 1.03 24.88
#